data_AF-A0ABD0BFG7-F1
#
_entry.id   AF-A0ABD0BFG7-F1
#
_cell.length_a   1.000
_cell.length_b   1.000
_cell.length_c   1.000
_cell.angle_alpha   90.00
_cell.angle_beta   90.00
_cell.angle_gamma   90.00
#
_symmetry.space_group_name_H-M   'P 1'
#
loop_
_entity.id
_entity.type
_entity.pdbx_description
1 polymer ?
#
loop_
_entity_poly.entity_id
_entity_poly.type
_entity_poly.pdbx_seq_one_letter_code
_entity_poly.pdbx_strand_id
1 'polypeptide(L)'
;MGVVLSVILVISLVGWALSFLEGESPVRQLQDVPTSVPPARAAEVPRIDIHAPGRTSDKLAFWADPIAADTSISSAAIRAYANAELIAAESWPECHLSWGTLAGLGYVETRHGTYSGHLFESREIDSNGFVLPPIIGVPLDGSPGFAKVPDTDNGRLDGDTVYDRAVGPMQFIPETWKKYGRDANGDGVADPNQIDDAALSAANMLCDGRDLATKEGWTSALHVYNMSNDYLIKVRNAAASYALRQPAV
;
A
#
# COMPACT_ATOMS: atom_id res chain seq x y z
N MET A 1 48.99 -20.57 -32.79
CA MET A 1 47.85 -21.41 -32.32
C MET A 1 47.89 -21.69 -30.82
N GLY A 2 49.05 -21.95 -30.19
CA GLY A 2 49.11 -22.31 -28.75
C GLY A 2 48.54 -21.27 -27.77
N VAL A 3 48.82 -19.98 -27.96
CA VAL A 3 48.41 -18.91 -27.03
C VAL A 3 46.89 -18.70 -27.00
N VAL A 4 46.22 -18.81 -28.14
CA VAL A 4 44.75 -18.63 -28.24
C VAL A 4 44.01 -19.77 -27.53
N LEU A 5 44.52 -21.01 -27.65
CA LEU A 5 43.97 -22.17 -26.95
C LEU A 5 44.15 -22.05 -25.42
N SER A 6 45.29 -21.52 -24.96
CA SER A 6 45.55 -21.30 -23.52
C SER A 6 44.60 -20.27 -22.90
N VAL A 7 44.30 -19.18 -23.61
CA VAL A 7 43.37 -18.14 -23.11
C VAL A 7 41.94 -18.64 -23.04
N ILE A 8 41.48 -19.39 -24.05
CA ILE A 8 40.13 -19.99 -24.05
C ILE A 8 39.98 -20.98 -22.90
N LEU A 9 40.99 -21.80 -22.62
CA LEU A 9 40.93 -22.79 -21.54
C LEU A 9 40.83 -22.14 -20.15
N VAL A 10 41.55 -21.02 -19.93
CA VAL A 10 41.49 -20.26 -18.68
C VAL A 10 40.12 -19.58 -18.50
N ILE A 11 39.56 -18.99 -19.56
CA ILE A 11 38.22 -18.36 -19.50
C ILE A 11 37.15 -19.41 -19.19
N SER A 12 37.22 -20.60 -19.80
CA SER A 12 36.29 -21.69 -19.52
C SER A 12 36.43 -22.25 -18.12
N LEU A 13 37.65 -22.36 -17.58
CA LEU A 13 37.90 -22.79 -16.20
C LEU A 13 37.41 -21.76 -15.17
N VAL A 14 37.59 -20.47 -15.45
CA VAL A 14 37.07 -19.39 -14.60
C VAL A 14 35.54 -19.34 -14.65
N GLY A 15 34.93 -19.47 -15.83
CA GLY A 15 33.47 -19.56 -15.97
C GLY A 15 32.87 -20.78 -15.28
N TRP A 16 33.53 -21.94 -15.39
CA TRP A 16 33.15 -23.16 -14.69
C TRP A 16 33.32 -23.02 -13.16
N ALA A 17 34.41 -22.41 -12.69
CA ALA A 17 34.61 -22.15 -11.26
C ALA A 17 33.61 -21.12 -10.69
N LEU A 18 33.22 -20.09 -11.47
CA LEU A 18 32.20 -19.12 -11.09
C LEU A 18 30.79 -19.76 -11.02
N SER A 19 30.48 -20.73 -11.87
CA SER A 19 29.21 -21.47 -11.79
C SER A 19 29.04 -22.33 -10.52
N PHE A 20 30.12 -22.61 -9.78
CA PHE A 20 30.04 -23.23 -8.44
C PHE A 20 29.94 -22.22 -7.30
N LEU A 21 30.19 -20.93 -7.57
CA LEU A 21 30.06 -19.84 -6.60
C LEU A 21 28.67 -19.18 -6.66
N GLU A 22 27.97 -19.31 -7.78
CA GLU A 22 26.53 -19.03 -7.90
C GLU A 22 25.75 -20.20 -7.29
N GLY A 23 25.70 -20.26 -5.96
CA GLY A 23 24.66 -21.04 -5.31
C GLY A 23 23.31 -20.56 -5.84
N GLU A 24 22.53 -21.46 -6.43
CA GLU A 24 21.15 -21.17 -6.82
C GLU A 24 20.47 -20.54 -5.61
N SER A 25 20.18 -19.24 -5.68
CA SER A 25 19.38 -18.61 -4.63
C SER A 25 18.07 -19.38 -4.60
N PRO A 26 17.72 -20.06 -3.49
CA PRO A 26 16.54 -20.91 -3.48
C PRO A 26 15.35 -20.04 -3.86
N VAL A 27 14.67 -20.38 -4.96
CA VAL A 27 13.45 -19.69 -5.37
C VAL A 27 12.50 -19.76 -4.18
N ARG A 28 12.18 -18.59 -3.61
CA ARG A 28 11.34 -18.52 -2.42
C ARG A 28 9.97 -19.10 -2.76
N GLN A 29 9.63 -20.26 -2.19
CA GLN A 29 8.33 -20.87 -2.37
C GLN A 29 7.28 -20.10 -1.55
N LEU A 30 6.24 -19.61 -2.23
CA LEU A 30 5.12 -18.93 -1.58
C LEU A 30 4.28 -19.92 -0.80
N GLN A 31 3.73 -19.46 0.33
CA GLN A 31 2.81 -20.22 1.16
C GLN A 31 1.36 -20.02 0.69
N ASP A 32 0.50 -21.00 0.96
CA ASP A 32 -0.94 -20.88 0.71
C ASP A 32 -1.54 -19.75 1.55
N VAL A 33 -2.34 -18.88 0.93
CA VAL A 33 -2.92 -17.70 1.58
C VAL A 33 -4.15 -18.11 2.41
N PRO A 34 -4.14 -17.91 3.75
CA PRO A 34 -5.29 -18.18 4.60
C PRO A 34 -6.50 -17.32 4.22
N THR A 35 -7.70 -17.88 4.38
CA THR A 35 -8.96 -17.21 4.03
C THR A 35 -9.75 -16.69 5.23
N SER A 36 -9.12 -16.65 6.41
CA SER A 36 -9.73 -16.17 7.66
C SER A 36 -10.14 -14.70 7.55
N VAL A 37 -11.18 -14.33 8.29
CA VAL A 37 -11.67 -12.94 8.40
C VAL A 37 -11.81 -12.59 9.89
N PRO A 38 -11.09 -11.56 10.38
CA PRO A 38 -10.06 -10.81 9.65
C PRO A 38 -8.85 -11.69 9.27
N PRO A 39 -8.03 -11.26 8.30
CA PRO A 39 -6.71 -11.83 8.07
C PRO A 39 -5.86 -11.81 9.35
N ALA A 40 -4.87 -12.70 9.43
CA ALA A 40 -3.87 -12.60 10.50
C ALA A 40 -3.20 -11.21 10.48
N ARG A 41 -2.81 -10.71 11.67
CA ARG A 41 -2.06 -9.45 11.75
C ARG A 41 -0.73 -9.60 11.03
N ALA A 42 -0.31 -8.52 10.37
CA ALA A 42 1.02 -8.48 9.76
C ALA A 42 2.10 -8.25 10.83
N ALA A 43 3.36 -8.17 10.42
CA ALA A 43 4.49 -8.02 11.34
C ALA A 43 4.27 -6.86 12.34
N GLU A 44 4.57 -7.08 13.61
CA GLU A 44 4.40 -6.07 14.65
C GLU A 44 5.22 -4.82 14.34
N VAL A 45 4.59 -3.65 14.42
CA VAL A 45 5.23 -2.35 14.17
C VAL A 45 6.03 -1.92 15.40
N PRO A 46 7.32 -1.55 15.26
CA PRO A 46 8.09 -1.04 16.38
C PRO A 46 7.53 0.29 16.86
N ARG A 47 7.48 0.48 18.18
CA ARG A 47 7.03 1.75 18.76
C ARG A 47 8.00 2.87 18.40
N ILE A 48 7.46 3.97 17.92
CA ILE A 48 8.17 5.23 17.70
C ILE A 48 7.41 6.37 18.39
N ASP A 49 8.07 7.50 18.57
CA ASP A 49 7.39 8.74 18.94
C ASP A 49 6.65 9.30 17.72
N ILE A 50 5.33 9.09 17.69
CA ILE A 50 4.40 9.53 16.64
C ILE A 50 4.02 11.02 16.73
N HIS A 51 4.40 11.70 17.82
CA HIS A 51 4.17 13.15 18.02
C HIS A 51 5.40 14.00 17.72
N ALA A 52 6.50 13.37 17.30
CA ALA A 52 7.70 14.07 16.93
C ALA A 52 7.48 14.94 15.67
N PRO A 53 8.26 16.03 15.52
CA PRO A 53 8.16 16.88 14.33
C PRO A 53 8.54 16.13 13.05
N GLY A 54 7.91 16.55 11.95
CA GLY A 54 8.13 16.01 10.61
C GLY A 54 7.45 14.67 10.37
N ARG A 55 7.82 14.03 9.26
CA ARG A 55 7.23 12.78 8.80
C ARG A 55 7.67 11.61 9.67
N THR A 56 6.87 11.27 10.67
CA THR A 56 7.21 10.27 11.69
C THR A 56 7.43 8.86 11.12
N SER A 57 6.82 8.54 9.99
CA SER A 57 7.03 7.27 9.28
C SER A 57 8.47 7.06 8.79
N ASP A 58 9.27 8.11 8.62
CA ASP A 58 10.70 8.00 8.28
C ASP A 58 11.50 7.23 9.34
N LYS A 59 11.03 7.21 10.59
CA LYS A 59 11.64 6.45 11.69
C LYS A 59 11.47 4.93 11.55
N LEU A 60 10.60 4.46 10.66
CA LEU A 60 10.27 3.04 10.49
C LEU A 60 11.08 2.34 9.38
N ALA A 61 11.98 3.05 8.68
CA ALA A 61 12.74 2.49 7.55
C ALA A 61 13.49 1.20 7.89
N PHE A 62 14.20 1.17 9.02
CA PHE A 62 14.96 0.00 9.45
C PHE A 62 14.11 -1.28 9.56
N TRP A 63 12.81 -1.14 9.86
CA TRP A 63 11.86 -2.24 9.98
C TRP A 63 11.13 -2.51 8.67
N ALA A 64 10.80 -1.46 7.92
CA ALA A 64 10.07 -1.56 6.67
C ALA A 64 10.91 -2.15 5.52
N ASP A 65 12.19 -1.79 5.41
CA ASP A 65 13.07 -2.20 4.31
C ASP A 65 13.14 -3.73 4.10
N PRO A 66 13.36 -4.57 5.13
CA PRO A 66 13.32 -6.02 4.93
C PRO A 66 11.91 -6.53 4.58
N ILE A 67 10.82 -5.88 5.05
CA ILE A 67 9.45 -6.26 4.65
C ILE A 67 9.22 -5.92 3.17
N ALA A 68 9.73 -4.78 2.70
CA ALA A 68 9.63 -4.33 1.33
C ALA A 68 10.25 -5.34 0.35
N ALA A 69 11.47 -5.80 0.67
CA ALA A 69 12.17 -6.81 -0.11
C ALA A 69 11.38 -8.13 -0.23
N ASP A 70 10.68 -8.51 0.84
CA ASP A 70 9.91 -9.75 0.92
C ASP A 70 8.54 -9.70 0.24
N THR A 71 7.90 -8.52 0.22
CA THR A 71 6.48 -8.36 -0.16
C THR A 71 6.28 -7.64 -1.49
N SER A 72 7.36 -7.11 -2.08
CA SER A 72 7.32 -6.24 -3.27
C SER A 72 6.52 -4.95 -3.10
N ILE A 73 6.22 -4.55 -1.85
CA ILE A 73 5.71 -3.22 -1.53
C ILE A 73 6.90 -2.28 -1.36
N SER A 74 6.80 -1.02 -1.80
CA SER A 74 7.84 -0.03 -1.50
C SER A 74 7.99 0.19 0.01
N SER A 75 9.23 0.44 0.46
CA SER A 75 9.49 0.79 1.87
C SER A 75 8.67 2.01 2.30
N ALA A 76 8.54 3.02 1.42
CA ALA A 76 7.72 4.21 1.69
C ALA A 76 6.26 3.87 2.01
N ALA A 77 5.62 2.98 1.24
CA ALA A 77 4.23 2.58 1.52
C ALA A 77 4.10 1.75 2.81
N ILE A 78 5.03 0.83 3.08
CA ILE A 78 5.02 0.06 4.34
C ILE A 78 5.16 0.99 5.54
N ARG A 79 6.08 1.96 5.49
CA ARG A 79 6.27 2.97 6.55
C ARG A 79 4.98 3.76 6.79
N ALA A 80 4.30 4.19 5.73
CA ALA A 80 3.04 4.92 5.82
C ALA A 80 1.93 4.09 6.48
N TYR A 81 1.71 2.86 6.04
CA TYR A 81 0.69 1.98 6.63
C TYR A 81 0.97 1.66 8.10
N ALA A 82 2.25 1.45 8.45
CA ALA A 82 2.66 1.16 9.81
C ALA A 82 2.55 2.37 10.73
N ASN A 83 2.92 3.56 10.25
CA ASN A 83 2.72 4.80 11.00
C ASN A 83 1.22 5.07 11.24
N ALA A 84 0.38 4.82 10.23
CA ALA A 84 -1.07 4.91 10.35
C ALA A 84 -1.64 3.91 11.38
N GLU A 85 -1.12 2.67 11.47
CA GLU A 85 -1.49 1.74 12.54
C GLU A 85 -1.14 2.29 13.92
N LEU A 86 0.06 2.84 14.11
CA LEU A 86 0.47 3.39 15.41
C LEU A 86 -0.40 4.58 15.83
N ILE A 87 -0.68 5.51 14.91
CA ILE A 87 -1.56 6.66 15.17
C ILE A 87 -2.99 6.20 15.44
N ALA A 88 -3.48 5.20 14.69
CA ALA A 88 -4.81 4.64 14.89
C ALA A 88 -4.94 3.92 16.24
N ALA A 89 -3.90 3.21 16.69
CA ALA A 89 -3.90 2.55 17.99
C ALA A 89 -4.02 3.54 19.17
N GLU A 90 -3.48 4.76 19.02
CA GLU A 90 -3.65 5.83 20.02
C GLU A 90 -5.01 6.54 19.87
N SER A 91 -5.42 6.85 18.64
CA SER A 91 -6.61 7.67 18.35
C SER A 91 -7.93 6.90 18.47
N TRP A 92 -7.91 5.62 18.12
CA TRP A 92 -9.06 4.71 18.08
C TRP A 92 -8.66 3.34 18.66
N PRO A 93 -8.41 3.23 19.98
CA PRO A 93 -7.84 2.02 20.59
C PRO A 93 -8.70 0.77 20.38
N GLU A 94 -10.03 0.92 20.38
CA GLU A 94 -10.98 -0.19 20.14
C GLU A 94 -11.05 -0.64 18.66
N CYS A 95 -10.35 0.06 17.75
CA CYS A 95 -10.36 -0.27 16.33
C CYS A 95 -9.53 -1.51 16.00
N HIS A 96 -8.44 -1.74 16.72
CA HIS A 96 -7.52 -2.86 16.49
C HIS A 96 -7.03 -3.02 15.04
N LEU A 97 -6.95 -1.92 14.27
CA LEU A 97 -6.44 -1.92 12.89
C LEU A 97 -5.04 -2.54 12.81
N SER A 98 -4.77 -3.27 11.73
CA SER A 98 -3.46 -3.83 11.36
C SER A 98 -3.03 -3.20 10.03
N TRP A 99 -1.76 -2.81 9.90
CA TRP A 99 -1.19 -2.22 8.68
C TRP A 99 -1.34 -3.13 7.47
N GLY A 100 -1.42 -4.45 7.69
CA GLY A 100 -1.72 -5.43 6.64
C GLY A 100 -3.06 -5.17 5.95
N THR A 101 -4.08 -4.69 6.69
CA THR A 101 -5.38 -4.30 6.10
C THR A 101 -5.22 -3.07 5.20
N LEU A 102 -4.47 -2.06 5.64
CA LEU A 102 -4.18 -0.86 4.83
C LEU A 102 -3.36 -1.21 3.58
N ALA A 103 -2.37 -2.10 3.71
CA ALA A 103 -1.62 -2.62 2.58
C ALA A 103 -2.51 -3.39 1.61
N GLY A 104 -3.44 -4.21 2.12
CA GLY A 104 -4.43 -4.90 1.29
C GLY A 104 -5.30 -3.94 0.48
N LEU A 105 -5.77 -2.85 1.09
CA LEU A 105 -6.47 -1.77 0.39
C LEU A 105 -5.58 -1.14 -0.69
N GLY A 106 -4.39 -0.67 -0.33
CA GLY A 106 -3.47 -0.04 -1.28
C GLY A 106 -3.09 -0.95 -2.46
N TYR A 107 -3.01 -2.27 -2.26
CA TYR A 107 -2.79 -3.23 -3.34
C TYR A 107 -3.93 -3.21 -4.36
N VAL A 108 -5.17 -3.28 -3.86
CA VAL A 108 -6.38 -3.35 -4.70
C VAL A 108 -6.63 -2.03 -5.41
N GLU A 109 -6.41 -0.90 -4.73
CA GLU A 109 -6.64 0.44 -5.30
C GLU A 109 -5.61 0.79 -6.39
N THR A 110 -4.31 0.71 -6.08
CA THR A 110 -3.28 1.31 -6.95
C THR A 110 -1.96 0.55 -6.96
N ARG A 111 -1.93 -0.70 -6.49
CA ARG A 111 -0.66 -1.43 -6.26
C ARG A 111 0.31 -0.60 -5.41
N HIS A 112 -0.20 -0.02 -4.33
CA HIS A 112 0.54 0.83 -3.38
C HIS A 112 1.12 2.11 -4.02
N GLY A 113 0.33 2.78 -4.85
CA GLY A 113 0.71 4.03 -5.50
C GLY A 113 1.57 3.87 -6.74
N THR A 114 1.63 2.68 -7.35
CA THR A 114 2.48 2.41 -8.53
C THR A 114 1.69 2.23 -9.82
N TYR A 115 0.38 2.03 -9.74
CA TYR A 115 -0.53 1.76 -10.86
C TYR A 115 -1.74 2.69 -10.84
N SER A 116 -2.15 3.18 -12.02
CA SER A 116 -3.32 4.07 -12.17
C SER A 116 -4.41 3.57 -13.11
N GLY A 117 -4.28 2.36 -13.64
CA GLY A 117 -5.10 1.91 -14.78
C GLY A 117 -4.39 1.90 -16.13
N HIS A 118 -3.19 2.48 -16.25
CA HIS A 118 -2.42 2.52 -17.50
C HIS A 118 -1.14 1.68 -17.41
N LEU A 119 -1.03 0.66 -18.27
CA LEU A 119 0.06 -0.32 -18.27
C LEU A 119 1.47 0.25 -18.49
N PHE A 120 1.59 1.39 -19.17
CA PHE A 120 2.89 1.98 -19.58
C PHE A 120 3.24 3.26 -18.83
N GLU A 121 2.48 3.59 -17.80
CA GLU A 121 2.73 4.76 -16.97
C GLU A 121 2.95 4.28 -15.54
N SER A 122 4.20 4.13 -15.14
CA SER A 122 4.53 3.84 -13.74
C SER A 122 4.35 5.09 -12.90
N ARG A 123 3.99 4.89 -11.64
CA ARG A 123 4.06 5.90 -10.59
C ARG A 123 5.09 5.47 -9.57
N GLU A 124 5.70 6.45 -8.94
CA GLU A 124 6.64 6.23 -7.85
C GLU A 124 6.28 7.11 -6.66
N ILE A 125 6.55 6.60 -5.46
CA ILE A 125 6.48 7.39 -4.24
C ILE A 125 7.84 8.04 -4.05
N ASP A 126 7.88 9.38 -4.03
CA ASP A 126 9.11 10.12 -3.84
C ASP A 126 9.62 10.05 -2.38
N SER A 127 10.74 10.71 -2.09
CA SER A 127 11.32 10.71 -0.75
C SER A 127 10.42 11.35 0.31
N ASN A 128 9.53 12.25 -0.10
CA ASN A 128 8.60 12.97 0.78
C ASN A 128 7.26 12.25 0.94
N GLY A 129 7.03 11.15 0.22
CA GLY A 129 5.80 10.38 0.28
C GLY A 129 4.77 10.73 -0.79
N PHE A 130 5.08 11.63 -1.73
CA PHE A 130 4.15 11.97 -2.80
C PHE A 130 4.20 10.95 -3.92
N VAL A 131 3.03 10.54 -4.40
CA VAL A 131 2.90 9.72 -5.61
C VAL A 131 3.02 10.60 -6.84
N LEU A 132 4.04 10.33 -7.67
CA LEU A 132 4.34 11.09 -8.88
C LEU A 132 4.37 10.19 -10.12
N PRO A 133 3.69 10.57 -11.23
CA PRO A 133 2.64 11.59 -11.29
C PRO A 133 1.43 11.23 -10.41
N PRO A 134 0.58 12.21 -10.01
CA PRO A 134 -0.66 11.96 -9.29
C PRO A 134 -1.52 10.87 -9.92
N ILE A 135 -2.21 10.08 -9.09
CA ILE A 135 -3.14 9.05 -9.55
C ILE A 135 -4.55 9.62 -9.50
N ILE A 136 -5.10 9.93 -10.67
CA ILE A 136 -6.49 10.35 -10.83
C ILE A 136 -7.24 9.22 -11.54
N GLY A 137 -8.30 8.72 -10.90
CA GLY A 137 -9.16 7.68 -11.42
C GLY A 137 -10.02 8.15 -12.59
N VAL A 138 -10.87 7.24 -13.07
CA VAL A 138 -11.86 7.55 -14.10
C VAL A 138 -13.02 8.37 -13.52
N PRO A 139 -13.74 9.16 -14.35
CA PRO A 139 -14.97 9.83 -13.92
C PRO A 139 -15.98 8.84 -13.35
N LEU A 140 -16.58 9.19 -12.21
CA LEU A 140 -17.73 8.48 -11.66
C LEU A 140 -19.01 9.04 -12.30
N ASP A 141 -19.20 8.78 -13.60
CA ASP A 141 -20.28 9.35 -14.41
C ASP A 141 -21.55 8.46 -14.47
N GLY A 142 -21.51 7.27 -13.87
CA GLY A 142 -22.57 6.27 -13.92
C GLY A 142 -22.53 5.33 -15.13
N SER A 143 -21.45 5.34 -15.92
CA SER A 143 -21.20 4.33 -16.95
C SER A 143 -21.08 2.92 -16.36
N PRO A 144 -21.26 1.85 -17.16
CA PRO A 144 -21.30 0.48 -16.64
C PRO A 144 -20.06 0.13 -15.79
N GLY A 145 -20.30 -0.21 -14.52
CA GLY A 145 -19.24 -0.54 -13.56
C GLY A 145 -18.81 0.62 -12.65
N PHE A 146 -19.32 1.84 -12.89
CA PHE A 146 -18.98 3.03 -12.10
C PHE A 146 -20.20 3.63 -11.42
N ALA A 147 -20.01 4.12 -10.20
CA ALA A 147 -21.03 4.93 -9.53
C ALA A 147 -21.22 6.27 -10.27
N LYS A 148 -22.35 6.93 -10.04
CA LYS A 148 -22.58 8.30 -10.49
C LYS A 148 -22.39 9.27 -9.32
N VAL A 149 -21.29 10.01 -9.32
CA VAL A 149 -20.92 10.97 -8.27
C VAL A 149 -20.64 12.33 -8.93
N PRO A 150 -21.58 13.30 -8.85
CA PRO A 150 -21.35 14.67 -9.31
C PRO A 150 -20.18 15.33 -8.57
N ASP A 151 -19.55 16.33 -9.18
CA ASP A 151 -18.49 17.13 -8.54
C ASP A 151 -18.92 17.66 -7.16
N THR A 152 -18.06 17.49 -6.15
CA THR A 152 -18.32 17.93 -4.78
C THR A 152 -17.35 18.99 -4.25
N ASP A 153 -16.31 19.33 -5.01
CA ASP A 153 -15.29 20.26 -4.56
C ASP A 153 -14.78 21.28 -5.60
N ASN A 154 -15.52 21.44 -6.70
CA ASN A 154 -15.21 22.30 -7.85
C ASN A 154 -13.88 21.92 -8.52
N GLY A 155 -13.61 20.60 -8.61
CA GLY A 155 -12.41 20.04 -9.24
C GLY A 155 -11.11 20.34 -8.48
N ARG A 156 -11.17 20.61 -7.17
CA ARG A 156 -9.99 21.02 -6.38
C ARG A 156 -9.01 19.88 -6.18
N LEU A 157 -9.50 18.64 -6.02
CA LEU A 157 -8.63 17.48 -5.77
C LEU A 157 -8.31 16.67 -7.02
N ASP A 158 -9.23 16.60 -7.97
CA ASP A 158 -9.12 15.73 -9.16
C ASP A 158 -9.09 16.49 -10.50
N GLY A 159 -9.33 17.80 -10.49
CA GLY A 159 -9.37 18.65 -11.68
C GLY A 159 -10.64 18.52 -12.52
N ASP A 160 -11.64 17.74 -12.09
CA ASP A 160 -12.89 17.53 -12.84
C ASP A 160 -14.03 18.33 -12.20
N THR A 161 -14.62 19.25 -12.96
CA THR A 161 -15.71 20.11 -12.47
C THR A 161 -17.11 19.56 -12.79
N VAL A 162 -17.21 18.30 -13.20
CA VAL A 162 -18.48 17.68 -13.60
C VAL A 162 -18.78 16.45 -12.76
N TYR A 163 -17.83 15.52 -12.65
CA TYR A 163 -17.95 14.30 -11.86
C TYR A 163 -16.69 14.09 -11.04
N ASP A 164 -16.87 13.74 -9.77
CA ASP A 164 -15.76 13.39 -8.89
C ASP A 164 -15.03 12.14 -9.40
N ARG A 165 -13.74 12.08 -9.11
CA ARG A 165 -12.85 10.96 -9.40
C ARG A 165 -12.15 10.50 -8.12
N ALA A 166 -11.74 9.25 -8.10
CA ALA A 166 -10.90 8.74 -7.02
C ALA A 166 -9.45 9.27 -7.15
N VAL A 167 -8.87 9.73 -6.04
CA VAL A 167 -7.58 10.43 -6.00
C VAL A 167 -6.56 9.70 -5.14
N GLY A 168 -5.32 9.63 -5.64
CA GLY A 168 -4.15 9.19 -4.88
C GLY A 168 -4.03 7.67 -4.72
N PRO A 169 -3.01 7.22 -3.94
CA PRO A 169 -2.70 5.80 -3.76
C PRO A 169 -3.81 5.00 -3.07
N MET A 170 -4.69 5.68 -2.34
CA MET A 170 -5.82 5.05 -1.64
C MET A 170 -7.17 5.39 -2.31
N GLN A 171 -7.16 6.04 -3.47
CA GLN A 171 -8.35 6.27 -4.31
C GLN A 171 -9.53 6.92 -3.57
N PHE A 172 -9.26 7.98 -2.82
CA PHE A 172 -10.29 8.76 -2.13
C PHE A 172 -11.12 9.60 -3.10
N ILE A 173 -12.44 9.57 -2.95
CA ILE A 173 -13.36 10.52 -3.59
C ILE A 173 -13.34 11.86 -2.79
N PRO A 174 -13.42 13.04 -3.42
CA PRO A 174 -13.34 14.34 -2.76
C PRO A 174 -14.26 14.52 -1.55
N GLU A 175 -15.53 14.11 -1.63
CA GLU A 175 -16.46 14.19 -0.48
C GLU A 175 -15.98 13.34 0.71
N THR A 176 -15.47 12.13 0.44
CA THR A 176 -14.91 11.24 1.47
C THR A 176 -13.64 11.83 2.07
N TRP A 177 -12.76 12.41 1.24
CA TRP A 177 -11.55 13.10 1.71
C TRP A 177 -11.88 14.25 2.65
N LYS A 178 -12.92 15.04 2.34
CA LYS A 178 -13.38 16.13 3.21
C LYS A 178 -13.76 15.65 4.61
N LYS A 179 -14.30 14.44 4.75
CA LYS A 179 -14.69 13.86 6.05
C LYS A 179 -13.51 13.21 6.76
N TYR A 180 -12.68 12.45 6.05
CA TYR A 180 -11.69 11.57 6.67
C TYR A 180 -10.24 11.97 6.47
N GLY A 181 -9.94 12.97 5.65
CA GLY A 181 -8.60 13.47 5.37
C GLY A 181 -7.83 13.82 6.65
N ARG A 182 -6.60 13.34 6.77
CA ARG A 182 -5.68 13.60 7.89
C ARG A 182 -4.28 13.86 7.34
N ASP A 183 -3.60 14.83 7.95
CA ASP A 183 -2.17 15.07 7.76
C ASP A 183 -1.39 14.11 8.67
N ALA A 184 -0.48 13.33 8.06
CA ALA A 184 0.37 12.36 8.71
C ALA A 184 1.86 12.50 8.37
N ASN A 185 2.25 13.37 7.41
CA ASN A 185 3.65 13.77 7.24
C ASN A 185 4.02 15.00 8.09
N GLY A 186 3.06 15.67 8.72
CA GLY A 186 3.26 16.78 9.65
C GLY A 186 3.60 18.10 8.97
N ASP A 187 3.22 18.29 7.70
CA ASP A 187 3.45 19.54 6.97
C ASP A 187 2.32 20.58 7.14
N GLY A 188 1.23 20.20 7.81
CA GLY A 188 0.06 21.03 8.07
C GLY A 188 -1.04 20.92 7.01
N VAL A 189 -0.87 20.10 5.98
CA VAL A 189 -1.81 19.96 4.85
C VAL A 189 -2.11 18.48 4.61
N ALA A 190 -3.39 18.10 4.70
CA ALA A 190 -3.80 16.77 4.28
C ALA A 190 -3.93 16.71 2.75
N ASP A 191 -3.06 15.94 2.08
CA ASP A 191 -3.05 15.74 0.62
C ASP A 191 -3.33 14.27 0.25
N PRO A 192 -4.37 13.96 -0.55
CA PRO A 192 -4.66 12.58 -0.94
C PRO A 192 -3.57 11.92 -1.78
N ASN A 193 -2.67 12.68 -2.41
CA ASN A 193 -1.54 12.14 -3.19
C ASN A 193 -0.32 11.80 -2.33
N GLN A 194 -0.34 12.17 -1.04
CA GLN A 194 0.71 11.88 -0.10
C GLN A 194 0.36 10.57 0.65
N ILE A 195 1.23 9.56 0.57
CA ILE A 195 0.94 8.20 1.01
C ILE A 195 0.65 8.07 2.52
N ASP A 196 1.31 8.85 3.37
CA ASP A 196 1.07 8.83 4.82
C ASP A 196 -0.30 9.39 5.15
N ASP A 197 -0.67 10.51 4.52
CA ASP A 197 -1.97 11.16 4.69
C ASP A 197 -3.08 10.24 4.19
N ALA A 198 -2.89 9.66 3.00
CA ALA A 198 -3.82 8.71 2.42
C ALA A 198 -4.00 7.47 3.32
N ALA A 199 -2.91 6.92 3.87
CA ALA A 199 -2.95 5.78 4.78
C ALA A 199 -3.67 6.10 6.10
N LEU A 200 -3.36 7.23 6.73
CA LEU A 200 -4.01 7.64 7.98
C LEU A 200 -5.48 8.01 7.77
N SER A 201 -5.82 8.61 6.63
CA SER A 201 -7.20 8.91 6.25
C SER A 201 -8.00 7.62 6.04
N ALA A 202 -7.39 6.59 5.46
CA ALA A 202 -8.01 5.27 5.35
C ALA A 202 -8.19 4.63 6.73
N ALA A 203 -7.20 4.72 7.62
CA ALA A 203 -7.33 4.25 8.99
C ALA A 203 -8.50 4.95 9.73
N ASN A 204 -8.60 6.28 9.63
CA ASN A 204 -9.68 7.07 10.18
C ASN A 204 -11.06 6.62 9.65
N MET A 205 -11.16 6.41 8.33
CA MET A 205 -12.38 5.90 7.72
C MET A 205 -12.72 4.49 8.16
N LEU A 206 -11.75 3.58 8.30
CA LEU A 206 -12.01 2.21 8.75
C LEU A 206 -12.39 2.13 10.23
N CYS A 207 -11.80 2.98 11.07
CA CYS A 207 -11.95 2.96 12.53
C CYS A 207 -13.18 3.69 13.08
N ASP A 208 -14.01 4.32 12.22
CA ASP A 208 -15.21 5.09 12.63
C ASP A 208 -16.30 4.20 13.27
N GLY A 209 -16.10 3.84 14.55
CA GLY A 209 -17.01 3.05 15.39
C GLY A 209 -16.94 1.53 15.22
N ARG A 210 -15.83 0.98 14.69
CA ARG A 210 -15.69 -0.46 14.38
C ARG A 210 -14.47 -1.08 15.05
N ASP A 211 -14.59 -2.36 15.39
CA ASP A 211 -13.48 -3.20 15.85
C ASP A 211 -13.04 -4.17 14.73
N LEU A 212 -11.90 -3.89 14.10
CA LEU A 212 -11.34 -4.68 13.00
C LEU A 212 -10.70 -6.00 13.44
N ALA A 213 -10.61 -6.29 14.75
CA ALA A 213 -10.26 -7.63 15.24
C ALA A 213 -11.43 -8.62 15.10
N THR A 214 -12.66 -8.12 14.95
CA THR A 214 -13.86 -8.95 14.73
C THR A 214 -14.13 -9.15 13.25
N LYS A 215 -14.76 -10.28 12.90
CA LYS A 215 -15.20 -10.54 11.52
C LYS A 215 -16.19 -9.48 11.05
N GLU A 216 -17.15 -9.13 11.90
CA GLU A 216 -18.21 -8.17 11.60
C GLU A 216 -17.66 -6.75 11.42
N GLY A 217 -16.77 -6.31 12.31
CA GLY A 217 -16.13 -5.00 12.23
C GLY A 217 -15.22 -4.87 11.01
N TRP A 218 -14.40 -5.88 10.73
CA TRP A 218 -13.53 -5.87 9.54
C TRP A 218 -14.31 -5.88 8.23
N THR A 219 -15.33 -6.74 8.11
CA THR A 219 -16.21 -6.78 6.93
C THR A 219 -16.96 -5.47 6.73
N SER A 220 -17.53 -4.90 7.80
CA SER A 220 -18.25 -3.63 7.69
C SER A 220 -17.33 -2.46 7.34
N ALA A 221 -16.10 -2.44 7.86
CA ALA A 221 -15.11 -1.41 7.53
C ALA A 221 -14.75 -1.42 6.04
N LEU A 222 -14.55 -2.60 5.44
CA LEU A 222 -14.27 -2.70 4.00
C LEU A 222 -15.48 -2.34 3.13
N HIS A 223 -16.70 -2.64 3.57
CA HIS A 223 -17.90 -2.25 2.82
C HIS A 223 -18.16 -0.75 2.81
N VAL A 224 -17.67 -0.02 3.81
CA VAL A 224 -17.66 1.45 3.80
C VAL A 224 -16.70 1.98 2.72
N TYR A 225 -15.62 1.25 2.44
CA TYR A 225 -14.69 1.56 1.36
C TYR A 225 -15.26 1.21 -0.02
N ASN A 226 -15.76 -0.03 -0.17
CA ASN A 226 -16.38 -0.53 -1.39
C ASN A 226 -17.38 -1.66 -1.07
N MET A 227 -18.64 -1.47 -1.47
CA MET A 227 -19.74 -2.42 -1.22
C MET A 227 -19.71 -3.63 -2.18
N SER A 228 -18.57 -4.32 -2.25
CA SER A 228 -18.35 -5.49 -3.12
C SER A 228 -17.71 -6.65 -2.36
N ASN A 229 -18.28 -7.85 -2.48
CA ASN A 229 -17.70 -9.06 -1.91
C ASN A 229 -16.40 -9.48 -2.61
N ASP A 230 -16.29 -9.23 -3.91
CA ASP A 230 -15.06 -9.48 -4.66
C ASP A 230 -13.92 -8.58 -4.17
N TYR A 231 -14.23 -7.30 -3.92
CA TYR A 231 -13.29 -6.35 -3.33
C TYR A 231 -12.83 -6.82 -1.94
N LEU A 232 -13.77 -7.18 -1.07
CA LEU A 232 -13.48 -7.71 0.27
C LEU A 232 -12.52 -8.91 0.21
N ILE A 233 -12.77 -9.85 -0.70
CA ILE A 233 -11.93 -11.05 -0.87
C ILE A 233 -10.52 -10.68 -1.35
N LYS A 234 -10.40 -9.75 -2.31
CA LYS A 234 -9.10 -9.29 -2.82
C LYS A 234 -8.29 -8.61 -1.73
N VAL A 235 -8.89 -7.71 -0.96
CA VAL A 235 -8.23 -7.03 0.17
C VAL A 235 -7.82 -8.05 1.23
N ARG A 236 -8.70 -9.00 1.59
CA ARG A 236 -8.41 -10.07 2.55
C ARG A 236 -7.19 -10.88 2.12
N ASN A 237 -7.17 -11.34 0.86
CA ASN A 237 -6.10 -12.18 0.34
C ASN A 237 -4.76 -11.41 0.31
N ALA A 238 -4.76 -10.16 -0.15
CA ALA A 238 -3.57 -9.32 -0.15
C ALA A 238 -3.03 -9.11 1.28
N ALA A 239 -3.90 -8.73 2.22
CA ALA A 239 -3.54 -8.56 3.63
C ALA A 239 -2.99 -9.86 4.24
N ALA A 240 -3.59 -11.00 3.93
CA ALA A 240 -3.14 -12.31 4.38
C ALA A 240 -1.77 -12.71 3.78
N SER A 241 -1.50 -12.39 2.51
CA SER A 241 -0.16 -12.56 1.93
C SER A 241 0.89 -11.72 2.66
N TYR A 242 0.59 -10.47 2.99
CA TYR A 242 1.55 -9.62 3.71
C TYR A 242 1.81 -10.10 5.14
N ALA A 243 0.82 -10.73 5.79
CA ALA A 243 1.02 -11.40 7.08
C ALA A 243 1.99 -12.58 7.01
N LEU A 244 2.11 -13.24 5.85
CA LEU A 244 3.10 -14.28 5.55
C LEU A 244 4.45 -13.71 5.07
N ARG A 245 4.60 -12.38 5.06
CA ARG A 245 5.70 -11.63 4.44
C ARG A 245 5.95 -12.04 2.99
N GLN A 246 4.91 -12.15 2.18
CA GLN A 246 5.07 -12.49 0.76
C GLN A 246 4.25 -11.54 -0.13
N PRO A 247 4.52 -11.47 -1.44
CA PRO A 247 3.73 -10.65 -2.34
C PRO A 247 2.25 -11.09 -2.38
N ALA A 248 1.35 -10.14 -2.60
CA ALA A 248 -0.05 -10.44 -2.83
C ALA A 248 -0.25 -11.25 -4.11
N VAL A 249 -1.18 -12.21 -4.06
CA VAL A 249 -1.57 -13.12 -5.15
C VAL A 249 -3.04 -12.95 -5.50
#